data_AF-A0A7M5VAG0-F1
#
_entry.id   AF-A0A7M5VAG0-F1
#
_cell.length_a   1.000
_cell.length_b   1.000
_cell.length_c   1.000
_cell.angle_alpha   90.00
_cell.angle_beta   90.00
_cell.angle_gamma   90.00
#
_symmetry.space_group_name_H-M   'P 1'
#
loop_
_entity.id
_entity.type
_entity.pdbx_description
1 polymer ?
#
loop_
_entity_poly.entity_id
_entity_poly.type
_entity_poly.pdbx_seq_one_letter_code
_entity_poly.pdbx_strand_id
1 'polypeptide(L)'
;MNSLVVFAQIILLASIVTKTEAIKCYGCYSQSSAEDCWLNSGTYNCADDSVCYSAKHKMFGIELHYKGCTHKDSCNSYKICGADPDDINCSLKCCTDEKCNSSNIVKSFTLLSVAVTLLSSLYISLF
;
A
#
# COMPACT_ATOMS: atom_id res chain seq x y z
N MET A 1 13.23 -26.85 29.58
CA MET A 1 12.95 -25.46 29.17
C MET A 1 12.91 -25.27 27.65
N ASN A 2 13.69 -26.02 26.87
CA ASN A 2 13.82 -25.80 25.41
C ASN A 2 12.60 -26.15 24.56
N SER A 3 11.81 -27.18 24.91
CA SER A 3 10.62 -27.55 24.11
C SER A 3 9.51 -26.49 24.17
N LEU A 4 9.26 -25.88 25.33
CA LEU A 4 8.22 -24.85 25.49
C LEU A 4 8.50 -23.59 24.65
N VAL A 5 9.77 -23.19 24.55
CA VAL A 5 10.21 -22.05 23.73
C VAL A 5 10.03 -22.34 22.25
N VAL A 6 10.38 -23.54 21.79
CA VAL A 6 10.20 -23.97 20.40
C VAL A 6 8.72 -24.03 20.02
N PHE A 7 7.85 -24.54 20.90
CA PHE A 7 6.41 -24.55 20.67
C PHE A 7 5.83 -23.13 20.57
N ALA A 8 6.27 -22.21 21.44
CA ALA A 8 5.86 -20.81 21.39
C ALA A 8 6.27 -20.13 20.07
N GLN A 9 7.47 -20.42 19.55
CA GLN A 9 7.94 -19.88 18.28
C GLN A 9 7.16 -20.42 17.07
N ILE A 10 6.81 -21.72 17.06
CA ILE A 10 6.00 -22.31 16.00
C ILE A 10 4.60 -21.69 15.97
N ILE A 11 4.00 -21.46 17.14
CA ILE A 11 2.68 -20.80 17.24
C ILE A 11 2.75 -19.35 16.73
N LEU A 12 3.82 -18.62 17.07
CA LEU A 12 4.01 -17.24 16.62
C LEU A 12 4.18 -17.14 15.09
N LEU A 13 4.91 -18.08 14.49
CA LEU A 13 5.08 -18.18 13.03
C LEU A 13 3.77 -18.58 12.33
N ALA A 14 3.00 -19.49 12.93
CA ALA A 14 1.72 -19.94 12.40
C ALA A 14 0.61 -18.86 12.45
N SER A 15 0.73 -17.85 13.31
CA SER A 15 -0.20 -16.71 13.32
C SER A 15 -0.01 -15.72 12.17
N ILE A 16 1.04 -15.84 11.36
CA ILE A 16 1.25 -15.01 10.16
C ILE A 16 0.47 -15.57 8.97
N VAL A 17 -0.74 -16.08 9.21
CA VAL A 17 -1.72 -16.33 8.14
C VAL A 17 -2.31 -14.97 7.79
N THR A 18 -1.69 -14.31 6.82
CA THR A 18 -2.24 -13.08 6.25
C THR A 18 -3.56 -13.43 5.56
N LYS A 19 -4.68 -13.12 6.21
CA LYS A 19 -5.95 -13.04 5.51
C LYS A 19 -5.77 -12.04 4.37
N THR A 20 -6.01 -12.48 3.13
CA THR A 20 -6.20 -11.58 2.00
C THR A 20 -7.58 -10.93 2.18
N GLU A 21 -7.68 -9.97 3.08
CA GLU A 21 -8.85 -9.12 3.16
C GLU A 21 -8.79 -8.11 2.01
N ALA A 22 -9.95 -7.83 1.43
CA ALA A 22 -10.11 -6.78 0.43
C ALA A 22 -9.52 -5.46 0.97
N ILE A 23 -8.48 -4.96 0.29
CA ILE A 23 -7.76 -3.78 0.75
C ILE A 23 -8.66 -2.54 0.67
N LYS A 24 -8.39 -1.55 1.52
CA LYS A 24 -9.03 -0.24 1.44
C LYS A 24 -8.08 0.76 0.83
N CYS A 25 -8.57 1.62 -0.06
CA CYS A 25 -7.76 2.67 -0.69
C CYS A 25 -8.44 4.04 -0.55
N TYR A 26 -7.65 5.11 -0.65
CA TYR A 26 -8.20 6.44 -0.86
C TYR A 26 -8.63 6.60 -2.31
N GLY A 27 -9.77 7.25 -2.53
CA GLY A 27 -10.25 7.60 -3.87
C GLY A 27 -10.59 9.08 -3.97
N CYS A 28 -10.17 9.70 -5.06
CA CYS A 28 -10.44 11.11 -5.34
C CYS A 28 -10.26 11.41 -6.83
N TYR A 29 -10.82 12.54 -7.24
CA TYR A 29 -10.62 13.15 -8.55
C TYR A 29 -10.51 14.66 -8.37
N SER A 30 -9.49 15.28 -8.98
CA SER A 30 -9.37 16.73 -9.02
C SER A 30 -8.67 17.19 -10.31
N GLN A 31 -9.13 18.31 -10.86
CA GLN A 31 -8.47 19.03 -11.95
C GLN A 31 -7.65 20.24 -11.45
N SER A 32 -7.68 20.49 -10.13
CA SER A 32 -7.14 21.69 -9.52
C SER A 32 -5.76 21.43 -8.93
N SER A 33 -5.64 20.42 -8.05
CA SER A 33 -4.38 20.07 -7.40
C SER A 33 -4.44 18.71 -6.72
N ALA A 34 -3.26 18.16 -6.41
CA ALA A 34 -3.14 16.96 -5.58
C ALA A 34 -3.68 17.17 -4.16
N GLU A 35 -3.56 18.39 -3.63
CA GLU A 35 -4.07 18.79 -2.31
C GLU A 35 -5.60 18.73 -2.29
N ASP A 36 -6.26 19.27 -3.31
CA ASP A 36 -7.72 19.24 -3.44
C ASP A 36 -8.24 17.80 -3.60
N CYS A 37 -7.55 16.97 -4.38
CA CYS A 37 -7.84 15.53 -4.45
C CYS A 37 -7.73 14.87 -3.07
N TRP A 38 -6.70 15.20 -2.29
CA TRP A 38 -6.49 14.66 -0.96
C TRP A 38 -7.57 15.09 0.04
N LEU A 39 -7.88 16.40 0.10
CA LEU A 39 -8.87 16.96 1.00
C LEU A 39 -10.28 16.40 0.73
N ASN A 40 -10.60 16.15 -0.53
CA ASN A 40 -11.87 15.57 -0.95
C ASN A 40 -11.81 14.03 -1.10
N SER A 41 -10.78 13.37 -0.56
CA SER A 41 -10.64 11.93 -0.70
C SER A 41 -11.56 11.16 0.25
N GLY A 42 -12.19 10.12 -0.31
CA GLY A 42 -12.95 9.12 0.44
C GLY A 42 -12.13 7.84 0.64
N THR A 43 -12.52 7.00 1.61
CA THR A 43 -12.01 5.64 1.71
C THR A 43 -12.98 4.67 1.04
N TYR A 44 -12.47 3.77 0.22
CA TYR A 44 -13.27 2.76 -0.49
C TYR A 44 -12.73 1.36 -0.20
N ASN A 45 -13.62 0.39 -0.07
CA ASN A 45 -13.26 -1.02 -0.07
C ASN A 45 -13.04 -1.45 -1.51
N CYS A 46 -11.88 -2.02 -1.82
CA CYS A 46 -11.60 -2.54 -3.15
C CYS A 46 -12.17 -3.95 -3.34
N ALA A 47 -12.19 -4.42 -4.58
CA ALA A 47 -12.44 -5.83 -4.84
C ALA A 47 -11.22 -6.68 -4.43
N ASP A 48 -11.40 -8.00 -4.40
CA ASP A 48 -10.28 -8.93 -4.27
C ASP A 48 -9.27 -8.70 -5.42
N ASP A 49 -8.00 -9.03 -5.18
CA ASP A 49 -6.88 -8.84 -6.12
C ASP A 49 -6.67 -7.39 -6.63
N SER A 50 -7.26 -6.42 -5.94
CA SER A 50 -7.05 -5.00 -6.23
C SER A 50 -5.81 -4.45 -5.54
N VAL A 51 -5.24 -3.39 -6.12
CA VAL A 51 -4.18 -2.57 -5.56
C VAL A 51 -4.63 -1.11 -5.50
N CYS A 52 -4.09 -0.33 -4.55
CA CYS A 52 -4.31 1.10 -4.55
C CYS A 52 -3.48 1.76 -5.63
N TYR A 53 -4.04 2.75 -6.33
CA TYR A 53 -3.29 3.58 -7.26
C TYR A 53 -3.42 5.07 -6.95
N SER A 54 -2.44 5.82 -7.42
CA SER A 54 -2.45 7.28 -7.55
C SER A 54 -1.91 7.61 -8.93
N ALA A 55 -2.68 8.38 -9.70
CA ALA A 55 -2.31 8.83 -11.03
C ALA A 55 -2.34 10.35 -11.12
N LYS A 56 -1.39 10.91 -11.85
CA LYS A 56 -1.36 12.32 -12.25
C LYS A 56 -1.13 12.35 -13.75
N HIS A 57 -1.93 13.08 -14.50
CA HIS A 57 -1.64 13.33 -15.92
C HIS A 57 -1.98 14.75 -16.34
N LYS A 58 -1.30 15.25 -17.37
CA LYS A 58 -1.52 16.60 -17.89
C LYS A 58 -2.03 16.52 -19.33
N MET A 59 -3.25 16.99 -19.56
CA MET A 59 -3.87 17.06 -20.89
C MET A 59 -4.34 18.48 -21.17
N PHE A 60 -4.01 19.02 -22.35
CA PHE A 60 -4.42 20.37 -22.77
C PHE A 60 -4.12 21.47 -21.75
N GLY A 61 -3.02 21.33 -21.00
CA GLY A 61 -2.63 22.29 -19.95
C GLY A 61 -3.29 22.06 -18.59
N ILE A 62 -4.28 21.17 -18.49
CA ILE A 62 -4.99 20.81 -17.25
C ILE A 62 -4.29 19.62 -16.60
N GLU A 63 -4.02 19.72 -15.30
CA GLU A 63 -3.45 18.63 -14.50
C GLU A 63 -4.58 17.88 -13.79
N LEU A 64 -4.67 16.59 -14.04
CA LEU A 64 -5.70 15.70 -13.53
C LEU A 64 -5.10 14.74 -12.51
N HIS A 65 -5.70 14.67 -11.34
CA HIS A 65 -5.28 13.83 -10.22
C HIS A 65 -6.35 12.79 -9.92
N TYR A 66 -5.94 11.54 -9.78
CA TYR A 66 -6.82 10.41 -9.49
C TYR A 66 -6.21 9.53 -8.41
N LYS A 67 -7.07 9.00 -7.55
CA LYS A 67 -6.73 7.89 -6.66
C LYS A 67 -7.87 6.88 -6.65
N GLY A 68 -7.56 5.63 -6.40
CA GLY A 68 -8.59 4.61 -6.24
C GLY A 68 -8.04 3.19 -6.14
N CYS A 69 -8.91 2.24 -6.45
CA CYS A 69 -8.60 0.82 -6.58
C CYS A 69 -8.45 0.46 -8.06
N THR A 70 -7.49 -0.39 -8.40
CA THR A 70 -7.37 -0.99 -9.72
C THR A 70 -6.94 -2.44 -9.62
N HIS A 71 -7.16 -3.24 -10.65
CA HIS A 71 -6.65 -4.62 -10.67
C HIS A 71 -5.12 -4.61 -10.68
N LYS A 72 -4.48 -5.57 -10.02
CA LYS A 72 -3.02 -5.68 -9.97
C LYS A 72 -2.36 -5.64 -11.35
N ASP A 73 -2.95 -6.33 -12.33
CA ASP A 73 -2.44 -6.38 -13.71
C ASP A 73 -2.62 -5.06 -14.46
N SER A 74 -3.59 -4.24 -14.05
CA SER A 74 -3.84 -2.93 -14.64
C SER A 74 -2.89 -1.86 -14.13
N CYS A 75 -2.11 -2.13 -13.09
CA CYS A 75 -1.20 -1.17 -12.47
C CYS A 75 -0.08 -0.65 -13.41
N ASN A 76 0.23 -1.36 -14.49
CA ASN A 76 1.19 -0.90 -15.51
C ASN A 76 0.50 -0.39 -16.79
N SER A 77 -0.82 -0.27 -16.77
CA SER A 77 -1.60 0.10 -17.94
C SER A 77 -1.77 1.61 -18.02
N TYR A 78 -1.26 2.21 -19.09
CA TYR A 78 -1.52 3.62 -19.45
C TYR A 78 -3.02 3.92 -19.59
N LYS A 79 -3.86 2.89 -19.75
CA LYS A 79 -5.32 3.00 -19.79
C LYS A 79 -5.91 3.69 -18.55
N ILE A 80 -5.25 3.57 -17.38
CA ILE A 80 -5.70 4.26 -16.16
C ILE A 80 -5.67 5.78 -16.33
N CYS A 81 -4.75 6.28 -17.15
CA CYS A 81 -4.61 7.70 -17.44
C CYS A 81 -5.55 8.17 -18.55
N GLY A 82 -6.23 7.25 -19.25
CA GLY A 82 -7.03 7.58 -20.44
C GLY A 82 -6.21 8.19 -21.58
N ALA A 83 -4.87 8.08 -21.53
CA ALA A 83 -3.95 8.67 -22.49
C ALA A 83 -3.45 7.62 -23.48
N ASP A 84 -3.17 8.04 -24.71
CA ASP A 84 -2.41 7.26 -25.68
C ASP A 84 -0.97 7.06 -25.15
N PRO A 85 -0.32 5.90 -25.33
CA PRO A 85 1.08 5.69 -24.93
C PRO A 85 2.05 6.76 -25.43
N ASP A 86 1.72 7.45 -26.53
CA ASP A 86 2.55 8.51 -27.11
C ASP A 86 2.38 9.89 -26.45
N ASP A 87 1.39 10.10 -25.58
CA ASP A 87 1.17 11.36 -24.85
C ASP A 87 1.68 11.25 -23.40
N ILE A 88 3.02 11.27 -23.29
CA ILE A 88 3.85 10.82 -22.15
C ILE A 88 3.87 11.86 -21.00
N ASN A 89 2.72 12.20 -20.44
CA ASN A 89 2.67 12.96 -19.19
C ASN A 89 1.81 12.30 -18.12
N CYS A 90 1.72 10.97 -18.11
CA CYS A 90 1.11 10.24 -17.00
C CYS A 90 2.14 9.69 -16.01
N SER A 91 1.97 10.01 -14.73
CA SER A 91 2.66 9.40 -13.60
C SER A 91 1.67 8.53 -12.83
N LEU A 92 1.87 7.21 -12.86
CA LEU A 92 1.06 6.22 -12.16
C LEU A 92 1.91 5.53 -11.09
N LYS A 93 1.37 5.42 -9.88
CA LYS A 93 1.98 4.69 -8.76
C LYS A 93 0.94 3.77 -8.14
N CYS A 94 1.29 2.52 -7.91
CA CYS A 94 0.45 1.60 -7.13
C CYS A 94 1.17 1.03 -5.92
N CYS A 95 0.39 0.47 -5.00
CA CYS A 95 0.85 -0.20 -3.80
C CYS A 95 -0.25 -1.14 -3.28
N THR A 96 0.15 -2.14 -2.48
CA THR A 96 -0.71 -3.25 -2.05
C THR A 96 -1.22 -3.12 -0.63
N ASP A 97 -0.68 -2.19 0.16
CA ASP A 97 -1.04 -2.06 1.57
C ASP A 97 -2.32 -1.23 1.75
N GLU A 98 -3.02 -1.41 2.88
CA GLU A 98 -4.19 -0.60 3.18
C GLU A 98 -3.86 0.89 3.16
N LYS A 99 -4.63 1.64 2.36
CA LYS A 99 -4.57 3.11 2.25
C LYS A 99 -3.18 3.64 1.91
N CYS A 100 -2.34 2.82 1.27
CA CYS A 100 -0.96 3.14 0.94
C CYS A 100 -0.83 4.26 -0.11
N ASN A 101 -1.90 4.55 -0.86
CA ASN A 101 -1.98 5.71 -1.75
C ASN A 101 -2.29 7.02 -1.00
N SER A 102 -2.21 7.01 0.34
CA SER A 102 -1.98 8.17 1.18
C SER A 102 -0.78 8.95 0.68
N SER A 103 -0.93 10.25 0.45
CA SER A 103 0.20 11.12 0.07
C SER A 103 1.25 11.23 1.19
N ASN A 104 0.93 10.75 2.40
CA ASN A 104 1.82 10.74 3.55
C ASN A 104 2.55 9.40 3.66
N ILE A 105 3.86 9.45 3.45
CA ILE A 105 4.80 8.35 3.70
C ILE A 105 4.84 8.13 5.22
N VAL A 106 3.93 7.31 5.74
CA VAL A 106 4.12 6.74 7.08
C VAL A 106 5.16 5.62 6.90
N LYS A 107 6.44 5.95 7.13
CA LYS A 107 7.52 4.96 7.09
C LYS A 107 7.21 3.89 8.14
N SER A 108 6.97 2.67 7.67
CA SER A 108 6.57 1.53 8.49
C SER A 108 7.64 1.21 9.54
N PHE A 109 7.27 1.28 10.82
CA PHE A 109 8.13 1.01 11.98
C PHE A 109 8.32 -0.51 12.27
N THR A 110 7.90 -1.39 11.36
CA THR A 110 7.88 -2.85 11.55
C THR A 110 9.25 -3.50 11.67
N LEU A 111 10.33 -2.87 11.19
CA LEU A 111 11.68 -3.42 11.35
C LEU A 111 12.18 -3.36 12.80
N LEU A 112 11.63 -2.46 13.63
CA LEU A 112 12.09 -2.29 15.00
C LEU A 112 11.64 -3.43 15.93
N SER A 113 10.47 -4.02 15.68
CA SER A 113 9.92 -5.07 16.54
C SER A 113 10.67 -6.40 16.40
N VAL A 114 11.13 -6.75 15.19
CA VAL A 114 11.87 -8.00 14.93
C VAL A 114 13.23 -8.01 15.61
N ALA A 115 13.93 -6.87 15.62
CA ALA A 115 15.23 -6.74 16.27
C ALA A 115 15.16 -6.95 17.78
N VAL A 116 14.10 -6.44 18.44
CA VAL A 116 13.88 -6.57 19.89
C VAL A 116 13.60 -8.02 20.29
N THR A 117 12.82 -8.75 19.48
CA THR A 117 12.56 -10.18 19.71
C THR A 117 13.80 -11.06 19.56
N LEU A 118 14.69 -10.74 18.63
CA LEU A 118 15.94 -11.50 18.44
C LEU A 118 16.92 -11.25 19.61
N LEU A 119 17.08 -10.01 20.05
CA LEU A 119 17.96 -9.65 21.17
C LEU A 119 17.51 -10.27 22.49
N SER A 120 16.20 -10.29 22.77
CA SER A 120 15.65 -10.92 23.97
C SER A 120 15.82 -12.45 23.95
N SER A 121 15.66 -13.09 22.79
CA SER A 121 15.92 -14.54 22.66
C SER A 121 17.38 -14.93 22.87
N LEU A 122 18.33 -14.09 22.41
CA LEU A 122 19.76 -14.27 22.63
C LEU A 122 20.13 -14.11 24.11
N TYR A 123 19.57 -13.11 24.78
CA TYR A 123 19.78 -12.88 26.21
C TYR A 123 19.34 -14.08 27.06
N ILE A 124 18.16 -14.64 26.78
CA ILE A 124 17.62 -15.82 27.48
C ILE A 124 18.43 -17.09 27.19
N SER A 125 19.11 -17.18 26.04
CA SER A 125 19.97 -18.34 25.73
C SER A 125 21.37 -18.28 26.37
N LEU A 126 21.78 -17.10 26.86
CA LEU A 126 23.10 -16.84 27.45
C LEU A 126 23.11 -16.92 28.98
N PHE A 127 21.93 -16.89 29.63
CA PHE A 127 21.74 -16.94 31.08
C PHE A 127 20.79 -18.08 31.46
#